data_AF-A0A1S3NAY3-F1
#
_entry.id   AF-A0A1S3NAY3-F1
#
_cell.length_a   1.000
_cell.length_b   1.000
_cell.length_c   1.000
_cell.angle_alpha   90.00
_cell.angle_beta   90.00
_cell.angle_gamma   90.00
#
_symmetry.space_group_name_H-M   'P 1'
#
loop_
_entity.id
_entity.type
_entity.pdbx_description
1 polymer ?
#
loop_
_entity_poly.entity_id
_entity_poly.type
_entity_poly.pdbx_seq_one_letter_code
_entity_poly.pdbx_strand_id
1 'polypeptide(L)'
;MHCQYILQISLLTLISLQVLSLKLNENGPVKKRDNVILACTSTCKLPQMEFLWFKDGRPLSGVPGGQYPLGPLSPNDTGCYSCALGQGISTPILLDVRYAPRDVSVKVSPSPEVVNGSRLTMTCSNNANPAAQTYIWFQSVFSESAHLMMVLAAFWALFLVTAVIVVLNIYIKRIGTGLRRSFRPNKSPRYKNQHCLHQRTSMKT
;
A
#
# COMPACT_ATOMS: atom_id res chain seq x y z
N MET A 1 -44.40 -5.69 -23.37
CA MET A 1 -45.23 -5.93 -24.57
C MET A 1 -45.04 -4.89 -25.69
N HIS A 2 -44.12 -3.92 -25.56
CA HIS A 2 -43.97 -2.80 -26.52
C HIS A 2 -42.99 -3.05 -27.70
N CYS A 3 -42.24 -4.15 -27.71
CA CYS A 3 -41.31 -4.46 -28.82
C CYS A 3 -42.02 -5.24 -29.96
N GLN A 4 -43.17 -5.87 -29.69
CA GLN A 4 -43.87 -6.72 -30.65
C GLN A 4 -44.77 -5.93 -31.62
N TYR A 5 -45.35 -4.81 -31.17
CA TYR A 5 -46.22 -3.95 -31.99
C TYR A 5 -45.45 -2.98 -32.92
N ILE A 6 -44.14 -2.80 -32.73
CA ILE A 6 -43.31 -1.89 -33.55
C ILE A 6 -42.78 -2.59 -34.82
N LEU A 7 -42.72 -3.93 -34.81
CA LEU A 7 -42.32 -4.73 -35.98
C LEU A 7 -43.35 -4.71 -37.12
N GLN A 8 -44.61 -4.37 -36.85
CA GLN A 8 -45.69 -4.38 -37.85
C GLN A 8 -45.84 -3.07 -38.64
N ILE A 9 -45.23 -1.96 -38.20
CA ILE A 9 -45.43 -0.62 -38.80
C ILE A 9 -44.23 -0.17 -39.68
N SER A 10 -43.10 -0.88 -39.66
CA SER A 10 -41.82 -0.35 -40.16
C SER A 10 -41.30 -0.98 -41.46
N LEU A 11 -42.16 -1.20 -42.46
CA LEU A 11 -41.72 -1.61 -43.80
C LEU A 11 -41.02 -0.48 -44.62
N LEU A 12 -40.88 0.73 -44.07
CA LEU A 12 -40.27 1.90 -44.75
C LEU A 12 -39.19 2.65 -43.96
N THR A 13 -38.76 2.17 -42.78
CA THR A 13 -37.65 2.81 -42.03
C THR A 13 -36.69 1.78 -41.45
N LEU A 14 -35.50 1.66 -42.05
CA LEU A 14 -34.32 0.96 -41.54
C LEU A 14 -33.72 1.70 -40.33
N ILE A 15 -34.45 1.85 -39.22
CA ILE A 15 -33.91 2.51 -38.02
C ILE A 15 -33.83 1.48 -36.89
N SER A 16 -32.62 0.99 -36.67
CA SER A 16 -32.20 0.26 -35.47
C SER A 16 -32.39 1.14 -34.24
N LEU A 17 -33.46 0.91 -33.47
CA LEU A 17 -33.83 1.65 -32.25
C LEU A 17 -33.33 0.96 -30.96
N GLN A 18 -32.21 0.24 -31.03
CA GLN A 18 -31.58 -0.34 -29.83
C GLN A 18 -30.67 0.70 -29.15
N VAL A 19 -31.25 1.56 -28.32
CA VAL A 19 -30.44 2.43 -27.43
C VAL A 19 -29.91 1.57 -26.29
N LEU A 20 -28.58 1.47 -26.20
CA LEU A 20 -27.87 0.78 -25.13
C LEU A 20 -27.21 1.81 -24.21
N SER A 21 -27.47 1.72 -22.93
CA SER A 21 -26.79 2.54 -21.92
C SER A 21 -26.01 1.66 -20.96
N LEU A 22 -24.73 2.00 -20.81
CA LEU A 22 -23.85 1.40 -19.83
C LEU A 22 -23.90 2.23 -18.54
N LYS A 23 -23.88 1.56 -17.38
CA LYS A 23 -23.82 2.21 -16.06
C LYS A 23 -22.85 1.45 -15.16
N LEU A 24 -22.13 2.20 -14.33
CA LEU A 24 -21.32 1.65 -13.25
C LEU A 24 -22.17 1.63 -11.97
N ASN A 25 -22.14 0.53 -11.21
CA ASN A 25 -22.85 0.44 -9.94
C ASN A 25 -22.08 1.10 -8.78
N GLU A 26 -21.49 2.27 -8.99
CA GLU A 26 -20.71 2.97 -7.96
C GLU A 26 -20.94 4.48 -8.03
N ASN A 27 -21.03 5.12 -6.86
CA ASN A 27 -21.29 6.55 -6.72
C ASN A 27 -20.01 7.38 -6.44
N GLY A 28 -18.82 6.80 -6.69
CA GLY A 28 -17.55 7.41 -6.32
C GLY A 28 -16.35 6.94 -7.15
N PRO A 29 -15.15 7.48 -6.86
CA PRO A 29 -13.93 7.08 -7.57
C PRO A 29 -13.54 5.64 -7.22
N VAL A 30 -13.37 4.83 -8.26
CA VAL A 30 -13.04 3.41 -8.15
C VAL A 30 -11.57 3.24 -7.79
N LYS A 31 -11.27 2.36 -6.83
CA LYS A 31 -9.91 2.11 -6.33
C LYS A 31 -9.47 0.68 -6.62
N LYS A 32 -8.15 0.46 -6.58
CA LYS A 32 -7.55 -0.87 -6.66
C LYS A 32 -8.11 -1.77 -5.55
N ARG A 33 -8.42 -3.03 -5.90
CA ARG A 33 -9.07 -4.08 -5.09
C ARG A 33 -10.57 -3.89 -4.84
N ASP A 34 -11.18 -2.82 -5.35
CA ASP A 34 -12.63 -2.73 -5.33
C ASP A 34 -13.23 -3.79 -6.27
N ASN A 35 -14.49 -4.13 -6.03
CA ASN A 35 -15.28 -4.99 -6.89
C ASN A 35 -16.45 -4.18 -7.40
N VAL A 36 -16.54 -3.99 -8.71
CA VAL A 36 -17.55 -3.15 -9.36
C VAL A 36 -18.31 -3.97 -10.39
N ILE A 37 -19.55 -3.59 -10.65
CA ILE A 37 -20.39 -4.24 -11.67
C ILE A 37 -20.74 -3.21 -12.72
N LEU A 38 -20.44 -3.54 -13.97
CA LEU A 38 -20.93 -2.81 -15.13
C LEU A 38 -22.30 -3.37 -15.50
N ALA A 39 -23.29 -2.51 -15.67
CA ALA A 39 -24.65 -2.88 -16.06
C ALA A 39 -25.00 -2.26 -17.41
N CYS A 40 -25.33 -3.10 -18.38
CA CYS A 40 -25.80 -2.70 -19.70
C CYS A 40 -27.33 -2.83 -19.74
N THR A 41 -28.01 -1.75 -20.09
CA THR A 41 -29.48 -1.73 -20.21
C THR A 41 -29.90 -1.36 -21.62
N SER A 42 -30.84 -2.12 -22.18
CA SER A 42 -31.47 -1.86 -23.48
C SER A 42 -32.92 -1.39 -23.30
N THR A 43 -33.42 -0.65 -24.29
CA THR A 43 -34.82 -0.22 -24.35
C THR A 43 -35.80 -1.38 -24.60
N CYS A 44 -35.33 -2.50 -25.15
CA CYS A 44 -36.14 -3.69 -25.41
C CYS A 44 -35.83 -4.75 -24.33
N LYS A 45 -36.80 -5.03 -23.45
CA LYS A 45 -36.66 -5.99 -22.34
C LYS A 45 -36.97 -7.41 -22.82
N LEU A 46 -35.99 -8.12 -23.38
CA LEU A 46 -36.11 -9.56 -23.65
C LEU A 46 -35.37 -10.39 -22.59
N PRO A 47 -35.96 -11.51 -22.13
CA PRO A 47 -35.42 -12.31 -21.03
C PRO A 47 -34.18 -13.16 -21.38
N GLN A 48 -33.72 -13.21 -22.63
CA GLN A 48 -32.58 -14.01 -23.10
C GLN A 48 -31.56 -13.21 -23.92
N MET A 49 -31.39 -11.91 -23.62
CA MET A 49 -30.40 -11.09 -24.33
C MET A 49 -28.97 -11.42 -23.87
N GLU A 50 -28.14 -11.87 -24.80
CA GLU A 50 -26.70 -12.03 -24.62
C GLU A 50 -26.00 -10.73 -25.05
N PHE A 51 -25.47 -10.00 -24.07
CA PHE A 51 -24.67 -8.80 -24.33
C PHE A 51 -23.23 -9.20 -24.58
N LEU A 52 -22.64 -8.59 -25.61
CA LEU A 52 -21.21 -8.66 -25.87
C LEU A 52 -20.52 -7.50 -25.18
N TRP A 53 -19.39 -7.77 -24.55
CA TRP A 53 -18.65 -6.79 -23.76
C TRP A 53 -17.31 -6.48 -24.42
N PHE A 54 -16.90 -5.21 -24.37
CA PHE A 54 -15.66 -4.74 -24.97
C PHE A 54 -14.89 -3.86 -23.98
N LYS A 55 -13.56 -4.00 -24.01
CA LYS A 55 -12.61 -3.10 -23.34
C LYS A 55 -11.62 -2.60 -24.37
N ASP A 56 -11.54 -1.28 -24.53
CA ASP A 56 -10.66 -0.63 -25.51
C ASP A 56 -10.84 -1.19 -26.92
N GLY A 57 -12.09 -1.52 -27.28
CA GLY A 57 -12.48 -2.13 -28.55
C GLY A 57 -12.22 -3.64 -28.67
N ARG A 58 -11.61 -4.29 -27.67
CA ARG A 58 -11.34 -5.73 -27.66
C ARG A 58 -12.46 -6.50 -26.94
N PRO A 59 -12.94 -7.64 -27.48
CA PRO A 59 -13.98 -8.42 -26.83
C PRO A 59 -13.48 -9.00 -25.50
N LEU A 60 -14.33 -8.95 -24.48
CA LEU A 60 -14.12 -9.57 -23.18
C LEU A 60 -14.79 -10.94 -23.13
N SER A 61 -14.17 -11.89 -22.43
CA SER A 61 -14.63 -13.27 -22.39
C SER A 61 -15.82 -13.49 -21.44
N GLY A 62 -16.81 -14.26 -21.91
CA GLY A 62 -17.44 -15.30 -21.09
C GLY A 62 -18.41 -14.89 -19.98
N VAL A 63 -19.13 -13.78 -20.10
CA VAL A 63 -20.20 -13.43 -19.13
C VAL A 63 -21.56 -13.36 -19.83
N PRO A 64 -22.48 -14.30 -19.57
CA PRO A 64 -23.84 -14.21 -20.06
C PRO A 64 -24.65 -13.17 -19.26
N GLY A 65 -25.43 -12.35 -19.97
CA GLY A 65 -26.38 -11.43 -19.38
C GLY A 65 -25.96 -9.95 -19.39
N GLY A 66 -26.80 -9.10 -18.78
CA GLY A 66 -26.66 -7.64 -18.82
C GLY A 66 -25.70 -7.04 -17.80
N GLN A 67 -24.98 -7.86 -17.03
CA GLN A 67 -24.05 -7.40 -16.00
C GLN A 67 -22.68 -8.04 -16.19
N TYR A 68 -21.62 -7.25 -16.02
CA TYR A 68 -20.24 -7.71 -16.10
C TYR A 68 -19.52 -7.39 -14.78
N PRO A 69 -19.22 -8.40 -13.94
CA PRO A 69 -18.49 -8.21 -12.71
C PRO A 69 -17.00 -7.97 -12.99
N LEU A 70 -16.47 -6.88 -12.46
CA LEU A 70 -15.05 -6.53 -12.47
C LEU A 70 -14.52 -6.59 -11.04
N GLY A 71 -13.53 -7.43 -10.79
CA GLY A 71 -12.91 -7.47 -9.47
C GLY A 71 -12.16 -8.77 -9.20
N PRO A 72 -11.14 -8.75 -8.32
CA PRO A 72 -10.60 -7.57 -7.63
C PRO A 72 -9.81 -6.66 -8.58
N LEU A 73 -10.12 -5.36 -8.59
CA LEU A 73 -9.58 -4.43 -9.57
C LEU A 73 -8.06 -4.23 -9.45
N SER A 74 -7.42 -4.14 -10.61
CA SER A 74 -6.01 -3.83 -10.81
C SER A 74 -5.85 -2.51 -11.58
N PRO A 75 -4.67 -1.86 -11.53
CA PRO A 75 -4.40 -0.70 -12.38
C PRO A 75 -4.59 -0.96 -13.87
N ASN A 76 -4.42 -2.21 -14.31
CA ASN A 76 -4.58 -2.62 -15.70
C ASN A 76 -6.03 -2.67 -16.14
N ASP A 77 -7.00 -2.65 -15.23
CA ASP A 77 -8.43 -2.63 -15.56
C ASP A 77 -8.93 -1.25 -15.98
N THR A 78 -8.08 -0.22 -15.89
CA THR A 78 -8.34 1.09 -16.45
C THR A 78 -8.53 0.98 -17.97
N GLY A 79 -9.60 1.58 -18.50
CA GLY A 79 -9.91 1.54 -19.93
C GLY A 79 -11.35 1.96 -20.26
N CYS A 80 -11.66 2.00 -21.55
CA CYS A 80 -12.98 2.33 -22.07
C CYS A 80 -13.82 1.06 -22.27
N TYR A 81 -14.90 0.94 -21.51
CA TYR A 81 -15.81 -0.21 -21.58
C TYR A 81 -17.04 0.13 -22.41
N SER A 82 -17.48 -0.81 -23.24
CA SER A 82 -18.73 -0.72 -24.01
C SER A 82 -19.42 -2.08 -24.09
N CYS A 83 -20.73 -2.08 -24.29
CA CYS A 83 -21.51 -3.29 -24.54
C CYS A 83 -22.20 -3.21 -25.90
N ALA A 84 -22.41 -4.35 -26.54
CA ALA A 84 -23.15 -4.48 -27.78
C ALA A 84 -24.26 -5.51 -27.65
N LEU A 85 -25.33 -5.31 -28.41
CA LEU A 85 -26.45 -6.22 -28.53
C LEU A 85 -26.96 -6.15 -29.98
N GLY A 86 -26.84 -7.25 -30.73
CA GLY A 86 -27.18 -7.26 -32.16
C GLY A 86 -26.36 -6.24 -32.96
N GLN A 87 -27.05 -5.26 -33.57
CA GLN A 87 -26.41 -4.15 -34.30
C GLN A 87 -26.19 -2.90 -33.44
N GLY A 88 -26.72 -2.86 -32.21
CA GLY A 88 -26.54 -1.73 -31.30
C GLY A 88 -25.24 -1.83 -30.52
N ILE A 89 -24.55 -0.69 -30.35
CA ILE A 89 -23.38 -0.53 -29.46
C ILE A 89 -23.66 0.62 -28.49
N SER A 90 -23.31 0.45 -27.22
CA SER A 90 -23.48 1.49 -26.19
C SER A 90 -22.43 2.59 -26.32
N THR A 91 -22.74 3.77 -25.77
CA THR A 91 -21.70 4.78 -25.51
C THR A 91 -20.66 4.22 -24.54
N PRO A 92 -19.36 4.37 -24.81
CA PRO A 92 -18.31 3.86 -23.94
C PRO A 92 -18.22 4.66 -22.63
N ILE A 93 -17.83 3.99 -21.55
CA ILE A 93 -17.53 4.61 -20.24
C ILE A 93 -16.07 4.36 -19.89
N LEU A 94 -15.37 5.41 -19.48
CA LEU A 94 -14.01 5.32 -18.95
C LEU A 94 -14.06 4.84 -17.49
N LEU A 95 -13.46 3.68 -17.24
CA LEU A 95 -13.17 3.21 -15.89
C LEU A 95 -11.76 3.69 -15.51
N ASP A 96 -11.66 4.58 -14.53
CA ASP A 96 -10.40 5.09 -13.98
C ASP A 96 -10.11 4.42 -12.62
N VAL A 97 -9.15 3.49 -12.58
CA VAL A 97 -8.80 2.78 -11.34
C VAL A 97 -7.70 3.54 -10.60
N ARG A 98 -8.04 4.07 -9.42
CA ARG A 98 -7.12 4.84 -8.58
C ARG A 98 -6.32 3.94 -7.64
N TYR A 99 -5.06 4.31 -7.41
CA TYR A 99 -4.15 3.58 -6.53
C TYR A 99 -3.08 4.47 -5.92
N ALA A 100 -2.67 4.10 -4.70
CA ALA A 100 -1.59 4.74 -3.98
C ALA A 100 -0.23 4.55 -4.68
N PRO A 101 0.75 5.46 -4.46
CA PRO A 101 2.10 5.33 -4.99
C PRO A 101 2.72 3.95 -4.76
N ARG A 102 3.20 3.35 -5.84
CA ARG A 102 4.01 2.13 -5.86
C ARG A 102 5.34 2.39 -6.55
N ASP A 103 6.26 1.43 -6.43
CA ASP A 103 7.57 1.47 -7.10
C ASP A 103 8.37 2.73 -6.75
N VAL A 104 8.29 3.15 -5.47
CA VAL A 104 8.94 4.35 -4.96
C VAL A 104 10.45 4.14 -4.96
N SER A 105 11.17 5.02 -5.65
CA SER A 105 12.63 5.01 -5.74
C SER A 105 13.20 6.41 -5.58
N VAL A 106 14.38 6.50 -4.96
CA VAL A 106 15.08 7.76 -4.74
C VAL A 106 16.43 7.71 -5.44
N LYS A 107 16.71 8.74 -6.25
CA LYS A 107 18.01 8.96 -6.87
C LYS A 107 18.65 10.21 -6.28
N VAL A 108 19.94 10.15 -6.00
CA VAL A 108 20.70 11.27 -5.46
C VAL A 108 21.81 11.64 -6.45
N SER A 109 21.98 12.94 -6.70
CA SER A 109 23.03 13.46 -7.57
C SER A 109 23.64 14.73 -6.96
N PRO A 110 24.98 14.88 -6.95
CA PRO A 110 26.03 13.90 -7.34
C PRO A 110 26.29 12.79 -6.30
N SER A 111 26.94 11.70 -6.71
CA SER A 111 27.43 10.55 -5.91
C SER A 111 28.84 10.17 -6.43
N PRO A 112 29.84 9.75 -5.61
CA PRO A 112 29.81 9.27 -4.22
C PRO A 112 30.57 10.12 -3.18
N GLU A 113 31.21 11.23 -3.56
CA GLU A 113 31.94 12.11 -2.64
C GLU A 113 31.23 13.46 -2.53
N VAL A 114 30.45 13.63 -1.47
CA VAL A 114 29.77 14.88 -1.17
C VAL A 114 30.66 15.68 -0.23
N VAL A 115 31.31 16.71 -0.76
CA VAL A 115 32.11 17.64 0.07
C VAL A 115 31.16 18.51 0.90
N ASN A 116 31.53 18.83 2.13
CA ASN A 116 30.76 19.75 2.96
C ASN A 116 30.52 21.09 2.21
N GLY A 117 29.27 21.54 2.14
CA GLY A 117 28.85 22.70 1.34
C GLY A 117 28.35 22.38 -0.08
N SER A 118 28.33 21.11 -0.50
CA SER A 118 27.82 20.71 -1.81
C SER A 118 26.30 20.72 -1.89
N ARG A 119 25.74 21.13 -3.03
CA ARG A 119 24.30 21.02 -3.31
C ARG A 119 23.97 19.61 -3.79
N LEU A 120 23.09 18.92 -3.05
CA LEU A 120 22.54 17.63 -3.44
C LEU A 120 21.15 17.80 -4.06
N THR A 121 20.87 17.02 -5.09
CA THR A 121 19.53 16.87 -5.67
C THR A 121 19.04 15.46 -5.42
N MET A 122 17.97 15.32 -4.66
CA MET A 122 17.26 14.07 -4.44
C MET A 122 16.01 14.06 -5.31
N THR A 123 15.89 13.05 -6.17
CA THR A 123 14.75 12.85 -7.06
C THR A 123 13.98 11.63 -6.59
N CYS A 124 12.72 11.81 -6.20
CA CYS A 124 11.80 10.71 -5.91
C CYS A 124 10.99 10.38 -7.17
N SER A 125 10.91 9.09 -7.51
CA SER A 125 10.10 8.57 -8.61
C SER A 125 9.16 7.51 -8.08
N ASN A 126 7.89 7.60 -8.44
CA ASN A 126 6.85 6.65 -8.07
C ASN A 126 5.80 6.54 -9.18
N ASN A 127 5.04 5.46 -9.17
CA ASN A 127 3.89 5.26 -10.05
C ASN A 127 2.60 5.36 -9.22
N ALA A 128 1.73 6.33 -9.50
CA ALA A 128 0.50 6.59 -8.76
C ALA A 128 -0.62 7.11 -9.67
N ASN A 129 -1.88 6.82 -9.32
CA ASN A 129 -3.04 7.41 -9.97
C ASN A 129 -4.07 7.88 -8.92
N PRO A 130 -4.33 9.20 -8.77
CA PRO A 130 -3.70 10.31 -9.48
C PRO A 130 -2.21 10.48 -9.12
N ALA A 131 -1.49 11.30 -9.89
CA ALA A 131 -0.08 11.61 -9.63
C ALA A 131 0.12 12.12 -8.20
N ALA A 132 1.22 11.69 -7.56
CA ALA A 132 1.54 12.10 -6.20
C ALA A 132 1.83 13.61 -6.16
N GLN A 133 1.14 14.31 -5.26
CA GLN A 133 1.23 15.78 -5.16
C GLN A 133 2.22 16.23 -4.07
N THR A 134 2.45 15.39 -3.06
CA THR A 134 3.23 15.76 -1.87
C THR A 134 4.30 14.71 -1.58
N TYR A 135 5.55 15.17 -1.45
CA TYR A 135 6.69 14.36 -1.04
C TYR A 135 7.25 14.90 0.28
N ILE A 136 7.51 14.01 1.23
CA ILE A 136 8.09 14.35 2.53
C ILE A 136 9.44 13.66 2.65
N TRP A 137 10.49 14.44 2.91
CA TRP A 137 11.86 13.97 3.03
C TRP A 137 12.27 13.96 4.50
N PHE A 138 12.90 12.87 4.93
CA PHE A 138 13.45 12.74 6.28
C PHE A 138 14.95 12.43 6.18
N GLN A 139 15.76 13.16 6.95
CA GLN A 139 17.19 12.91 7.07
C GLN A 139 17.45 12.10 8.34
N SER A 140 18.07 10.92 8.21
CA SER A 140 18.64 10.21 9.35
C SER A 140 20.07 10.68 9.55
N VAL A 141 20.33 11.36 10.67
CA VAL A 141 21.69 11.73 11.06
C VAL A 141 22.33 10.51 11.74
N PHE A 142 22.99 9.66 10.97
CA PHE A 142 23.91 8.66 11.53
C PHE A 142 25.25 9.36 11.73
N SER A 143 25.46 9.97 12.90
CA SER A 143 26.76 10.56 13.21
C SER A 143 27.73 9.47 13.66
N GLU A 144 28.92 9.41 13.04
CA GLU A 144 30.02 8.55 13.51
C GLU A 144 30.46 8.93 14.93
N SER A 145 30.20 10.19 15.34
CA SER A 145 30.41 10.67 16.70
C SER A 145 29.47 10.03 17.74
N ALA A 146 28.31 9.50 17.35
CA ALA A 146 27.48 8.70 18.26
C ALA A 146 28.15 7.37 18.63
N HIS A 147 28.96 6.79 17.73
CA HIS A 147 29.71 5.57 18.01
C HIS A 147 30.77 5.82 19.08
N LEU A 148 31.52 6.91 18.95
CA LEU A 148 32.56 7.30 19.91
C LEU A 148 31.96 7.65 21.28
N MET A 149 30.82 8.35 21.31
CA MET A 149 30.09 8.67 22.54
C MET A 149 29.50 7.41 23.22
N MET A 150 29.00 6.44 22.44
CA MET A 150 28.50 5.15 22.97
C MET A 150 29.64 4.30 23.56
N VAL A 151 30.81 4.31 22.91
CA VAL A 151 32.01 3.61 23.39
C VAL A 151 32.52 4.24 24.70
N LEU A 152 32.61 5.57 24.77
CA LEU A 152 33.02 6.28 26.00
C LEU A 152 32.03 6.04 27.16
N ALA A 153 30.72 6.01 26.89
CA ALA A 153 29.71 5.71 27.91
C ALA A 153 29.84 4.28 28.46
N ALA A 154 30.14 3.30 27.60
CA ALA A 154 30.39 1.92 28.02
C ALA A 154 31.64 1.81 28.91
N PHE A 155 32.73 2.51 28.56
CA PHE A 155 33.94 2.54 29.39
C PHE A 155 33.70 3.17 30.77
N TRP A 156 32.95 4.28 30.83
CA TRP A 156 32.60 4.92 32.10
C TRP A 156 31.71 4.04 32.98
N ALA A 157 30.74 3.33 32.38
CA ALA A 157 29.89 2.39 33.10
C ALA A 157 30.70 1.21 33.67
N LEU A 158 31.62 0.64 32.89
CA LEU A 158 32.52 -0.41 33.37
C LEU A 158 33.41 0.10 34.51
N PHE A 159 33.97 1.32 34.38
CA PHE A 159 34.76 1.94 35.44
C PHE A 159 33.95 2.10 36.74
N LEU A 160 32.73 2.65 36.67
CA LEU A 160 31.85 2.77 37.83
C LEU A 160 31.54 1.41 38.48
N VAL A 161 31.23 0.38 37.69
CA VAL A 161 30.96 -0.97 38.21
C VAL A 161 32.19 -1.52 38.92
N THR A 162 33.39 -1.36 38.34
CA THR A 162 34.63 -1.79 39.00
C THR A 162 34.90 -1.01 40.29
N ALA A 163 34.66 0.30 40.32
CA ALA A 163 34.83 1.12 41.50
C ALA A 163 33.85 0.69 42.63
N VAL A 164 32.59 0.41 42.30
CA VAL A 164 31.59 -0.10 43.26
C VAL A 164 32.01 -1.46 43.80
N ILE A 165 32.48 -2.39 42.94
CA ILE A 165 32.99 -3.71 43.38
C ILE A 165 34.21 -3.55 44.29
N VAL A 166 35.13 -2.63 43.98
CA VAL A 166 36.30 -2.35 44.83
C VAL A 166 35.87 -1.79 46.18
N VAL A 167 34.95 -0.84 46.21
CA VAL A 167 34.40 -0.28 47.47
C VAL A 167 33.65 -1.36 48.26
N LEU A 168 32.84 -2.20 47.60
CA LEU A 168 32.19 -3.34 48.24
C LEU A 168 33.22 -4.32 48.81
N ASN A 169 34.27 -4.65 48.07
CA ASN A 169 35.32 -5.55 48.53
C ASN A 169 36.12 -4.94 49.68
N ILE A 170 36.38 -3.63 49.67
CA ILE A 170 37.01 -2.92 50.80
C ILE A 170 36.07 -2.97 52.02
N TYR A 171 34.78 -2.71 51.82
CA TYR A 171 33.77 -2.75 52.87
C TYR A 171 33.59 -4.17 53.45
N ILE A 172 33.50 -5.19 52.60
CA ILE A 172 33.43 -6.61 52.98
C ILE A 172 34.73 -7.03 53.67
N LYS A 173 35.90 -6.59 53.20
CA LYS A 173 37.20 -6.86 53.85
C LYS A 173 37.31 -6.16 55.21
N ARG A 174 36.63 -5.02 55.39
CA ARG A 174 36.52 -4.30 56.67
C ARG A 174 35.51 -4.94 57.63
N ILE A 175 34.50 -5.64 57.12
CA ILE A 175 33.57 -6.46 57.91
C ILE A 175 34.16 -7.85 58.22
N GLY A 176 35.08 -8.35 57.38
CA GLY A 176 35.73 -9.65 57.47
C GLY A 176 36.73 -9.86 58.63
N THR A 177 36.82 -8.93 59.59
CA THR A 177 37.38 -9.21 60.92
C THR A 177 36.31 -9.58 61.97
N GLY A 178 35.06 -9.82 61.56
CA GLY A 178 34.02 -10.35 62.43
C GLY A 178 32.99 -11.19 61.67
N LEU A 179 32.76 -12.41 62.15
CA LEU A 179 31.68 -13.36 61.75
C LEU A 179 31.92 -14.24 60.52
N ARG A 180 32.54 -15.39 60.81
CA ARG A 180 32.55 -16.61 60.01
C ARG A 180 31.21 -17.34 60.18
N ARG A 181 30.42 -17.53 59.11
CA ARG A 181 29.42 -18.62 59.04
C ARG A 181 29.13 -19.07 57.61
N SER A 182 29.10 -20.39 57.49
CA SER A 182 28.99 -21.24 56.30
C SER A 182 27.62 -21.20 55.65
N PHE A 183 27.55 -21.20 54.31
CA PHE A 183 26.37 -21.66 53.56
C PHE A 183 26.77 -22.44 52.29
N ARG A 184 26.14 -23.61 52.12
CA ARG A 184 26.30 -24.57 51.01
C ARG A 184 25.59 -24.11 49.72
N PRO A 185 25.98 -24.63 48.53
CA PRO A 185 25.40 -24.23 47.25
C PRO A 185 24.18 -25.07 46.86
N ASN A 186 23.25 -24.50 46.09
CA ASN A 186 22.31 -25.29 45.29
C ASN A 186 21.99 -24.64 43.94
N LYS A 187 21.53 -25.49 43.03
CA LYS A 187 21.66 -25.53 41.55
C LYS A 187 20.84 -24.51 40.72
N SER A 188 21.37 -24.29 39.50
CA SER A 188 20.77 -23.73 38.25
C SER A 188 19.54 -24.54 37.76
N PRO A 189 18.62 -24.07 36.84
CA PRO A 189 18.97 -23.80 35.42
C PRO A 189 18.10 -22.79 34.58
N ARG A 190 18.68 -22.41 33.41
CA ARG A 190 18.08 -22.16 32.06
C ARG A 190 17.30 -20.88 31.66
N TYR A 191 17.88 -20.21 30.66
CA TYR A 191 17.36 -19.52 29.44
C TYR A 191 15.85 -19.52 29.10
N LYS A 192 15.29 -18.36 28.67
CA LYS A 192 14.92 -18.01 27.27
C LYS A 192 14.16 -16.66 27.12
N ASN A 193 14.57 -15.92 26.08
CA ASN A 193 13.84 -15.11 25.08
C ASN A 193 12.90 -13.91 25.44
N GLN A 194 13.36 -12.71 25.00
CA GLN A 194 12.83 -11.88 23.89
C GLN A 194 11.40 -11.30 23.97
N HIS A 195 11.27 -9.96 23.96
CA HIS A 195 10.25 -9.20 23.22
C HIS A 195 10.70 -7.74 22.99
N CYS A 196 10.61 -7.29 21.73
CA CYS A 196 10.72 -5.88 21.34
C CYS A 196 9.33 -5.23 21.42
N LEU A 197 9.22 -4.01 21.95
CA LEU A 197 8.08 -3.14 21.70
C LEU A 197 8.49 -1.67 21.78
N HIS A 198 8.20 -0.98 20.67
CA HIS A 198 7.81 0.43 20.53
C HIS A 198 8.52 1.49 21.39
N GLN A 199 9.34 2.30 20.73
CA GLN A 199 9.54 3.69 21.17
C GLN A 199 8.61 4.63 20.40
N ARG A 200 7.83 5.39 21.16
CA ARG A 200 7.05 6.55 20.73
C ARG A 200 7.86 7.80 21.10
N THR A 201 7.99 8.69 20.11
CA THR A 201 8.47 10.08 20.07
C THR A 201 8.61 10.88 21.38
N SER A 202 9.68 11.68 21.48
CA SER A 202 9.58 13.16 21.52
C SER A 202 10.99 13.79 21.48
N MET A 203 11.21 14.74 20.58
CA MET A 203 12.40 15.62 20.57
C MET A 203 11.98 17.01 21.04
N LYS A 204 12.83 17.60 21.90
CA LYS A 204 13.10 19.03 21.92
C LYS A 204 14.54 19.22 21.45
N THR A 205 14.69 20.26 20.65
CA THR A 205 15.92 20.80 20.04
C THR A 205 17.10 20.88 20.98
#